data_AF-A0A444VRZ8-F1
#
_entry.id   AF-A0A444VRZ8-F1
#
_cell.length_a   1.000
_cell.length_b   1.000
_cell.length_c   1.000
_cell.angle_alpha   90.00
_cell.angle_beta   90.00
_cell.angle_gamma   90.00
#
_symmetry.space_group_name_H-M   'P 1'
#
loop_
_entity.id
_entity.type
_entity.pdbx_description
1 polymer ?
#
loop_
_entity_poly.entity_id
_entity_poly.type
_entity_poly.pdbx_seq_one_letter_code
_entity_poly.pdbx_strand_id
1 'polypeptide(L)'
;MDCIIIENLKVLSENFKHKFDTFSNSVLFVSEVNKIKIQFEDDSYFKVTYNLCFSEKIVFVPKEALYDFCFDLFRRPNEDTEVICNVGKTIEIEKWLEIEKNESLDVLNNIQKELNYNYRIKHLALESFQFNIFYFNGLLVFEHKNKEYLSNVFDFKSIKY
;
A
#
# COMPACT_ATOMS: atom_id res chain seq x y z
N MET A 1 4.76 3.44 18.19
CA MET A 1 5.58 3.07 17.02
C MET A 1 5.21 4.04 15.92
N ASP A 2 6.04 5.05 15.71
CA ASP A 2 5.79 6.08 14.69
C ASP A 2 6.57 5.70 13.45
N CYS A 3 5.98 4.83 12.63
CA CYS A 3 6.52 4.41 11.35
C CYS A 3 5.56 4.84 10.26
N ILE A 4 6.02 5.70 9.35
CA ILE A 4 5.18 6.24 8.28
C ILE A 4 4.51 5.15 7.43
N ILE A 5 5.18 4.01 7.24
CA ILE A 5 4.62 2.87 6.52
C ILE A 5 3.41 2.29 7.26
N ILE A 6 3.49 2.15 8.58
CA ILE A 6 2.36 1.66 9.38
C ILE A 6 1.19 2.64 9.36
N GLU A 7 1.45 3.94 9.47
CA GLU A 7 0.38 4.95 9.38
C GLU A 7 -0.28 4.95 8.01
N ASN A 8 0.49 4.81 6.93
CA ASN A 8 -0.05 4.68 5.58
C ASN A 8 -0.89 3.41 5.44
N LEU A 9 -0.42 2.27 5.97
CA LEU A 9 -1.17 1.01 5.95
C LEU A 9 -2.49 1.11 6.74
N LYS A 10 -2.53 1.83 7.86
CA LYS A 10 -3.77 2.11 8.60
C LYS A 10 -4.79 2.80 7.71
N VAL A 11 -4.39 3.89 7.06
CA VAL A 11 -5.25 4.63 6.13
C VAL A 11 -5.72 3.71 4.99
N LEU A 12 -4.81 2.98 4.35
CA LEU A 12 -5.12 2.15 3.18
C LEU A 12 -6.00 0.94 3.52
N SER A 13 -5.87 0.39 4.73
CA SER A 13 -6.63 -0.78 5.18
C SER A 13 -8.14 -0.55 5.19
N GLU A 14 -8.59 0.70 5.36
CA GLU A 14 -10.00 1.09 5.31
C GLU A 14 -10.63 0.78 3.93
N ASN A 15 -9.86 0.93 2.84
CA ASN A 15 -10.31 0.61 1.49
C ASN A 15 -10.63 -0.88 1.31
N PHE A 16 -10.03 -1.73 2.15
CA PHE A 16 -10.19 -3.19 2.13
C PHE A 16 -11.07 -3.70 3.27
N LYS A 17 -11.88 -2.82 3.89
CA LYS A 17 -12.79 -3.15 5.01
C LYS A 17 -12.08 -3.76 6.23
N HIS A 18 -10.79 -3.49 6.39
CA HIS A 18 -10.09 -3.88 7.61
C HIS A 18 -10.30 -2.81 8.68
N LYS A 19 -10.51 -3.25 9.92
CA LYS A 19 -10.35 -2.41 11.11
C LYS A 19 -8.94 -2.61 11.65
N PHE A 20 -8.42 -1.64 12.39
CA PHE A 20 -7.10 -1.78 12.99
C PHE A 20 -7.08 -1.38 14.47
N ASP A 21 -6.20 -2.03 15.23
CA ASP A 21 -5.87 -1.71 16.61
C ASP A 21 -4.35 -1.51 16.74
N THR A 22 -3.96 -0.46 17.47
CA THR A 22 -2.54 -0.14 17.69
C THR A 22 -2.12 -0.56 19.09
N PHE A 23 -1.04 -1.34 19.17
CA PHE A 23 -0.37 -1.74 20.41
C PHE A 23 0.98 -1.03 20.52
N SER A 24 1.66 -1.20 21.65
CA SER A 24 2.95 -0.54 21.92
C SER A 24 4.01 -0.80 20.84
N ASN A 25 4.06 -2.02 20.29
CA ASN A 25 5.07 -2.47 19.32
C ASN A 25 4.48 -3.15 18.07
N SER A 26 3.18 -3.04 17.83
CA SER A 26 2.54 -3.68 16.68
C SER A 26 1.24 -3.01 16.30
N VAL A 27 0.80 -3.22 15.07
CA VAL A 27 -0.56 -2.94 14.63
C VAL A 27 -1.23 -4.26 14.24
N LEU A 28 -2.50 -4.41 14.57
CA LEU A 28 -3.33 -5.53 14.17
C LEU A 28 -4.39 -5.02 13.20
N PHE A 29 -4.52 -5.67 12.05
CA PHE A 29 -5.57 -5.45 11.07
C PHE A 29 -6.50 -6.65 11.04
N VAL A 30 -7.81 -6.41 11.12
CA VAL A 30 -8.82 -7.47 11.15
C VAL A 30 -9.94 -7.18 10.16
N SER A 31 -10.27 -8.17 9.34
CA SER A 31 -11.46 -8.22 8.49
C SER A 31 -12.17 -9.56 8.68
N GLU A 32 -13.22 -9.82 7.91
CA GLU A 32 -13.91 -11.12 7.92
C GLU A 32 -13.00 -12.28 7.46
N VAL A 33 -11.98 -11.98 6.65
CA VAL A 33 -11.08 -12.98 6.05
C VAL A 33 -9.72 -13.01 6.75
N ASN A 34 -9.23 -11.86 7.19
CA ASN A 34 -7.85 -11.71 7.62
C ASN A 34 -7.74 -11.22 9.05
N LYS A 35 -6.73 -11.74 9.74
CA LYS A 35 -6.15 -11.21 10.96
C LYS A 35 -4.65 -11.08 10.73
N ILE A 36 -4.17 -9.85 10.53
CA ILE A 36 -2.78 -9.54 10.15
C ILE A 36 -2.16 -8.69 11.25
N LYS A 37 -1.11 -9.17 11.89
CA LYS A 37 -0.31 -8.41 12.86
C LYS A 37 1.01 -8.01 12.22
N ILE A 38 1.33 -6.72 12.25
CA ILE A 38 2.60 -6.18 11.76
C ILE A 38 3.39 -5.64 12.94
N GLN A 39 4.64 -6.07 13.08
CA GLN A 39 5.56 -5.63 14.12
C GLN A 39 6.86 -5.14 13.48
N PHE A 40 7.43 -4.06 14.02
CA PHE A 40 8.80 -3.68 13.71
C PHE A 40 9.74 -4.73 14.32
N GLU A 41 10.60 -5.31 13.50
CA GLU A 41 11.66 -6.20 14.01
C GLU A 41 12.97 -5.43 14.11
N ASP A 42 13.41 -4.82 13.00
CA ASP A 42 14.61 -3.98 12.89
C ASP A 42 14.47 -2.94 11.77
N ASP A 43 15.55 -2.19 11.49
CA ASP A 43 15.57 -1.11 10.50
C ASP A 43 15.29 -1.56 9.06
N SER A 44 15.45 -2.85 8.76
CA SER A 44 15.31 -3.44 7.43
C SER A 44 14.07 -4.33 7.29
N TYR A 45 13.55 -4.90 8.38
CA TYR A 45 12.52 -5.92 8.33
C TYR A 45 11.35 -5.67 9.28
N PHE A 46 10.18 -6.09 8.81
CA PHE A 46 8.96 -6.19 9.59
C PHE A 46 8.60 -7.65 9.77
N LYS A 47 8.18 -8.00 10.99
CA LYS A 47 7.56 -9.29 11.27
C LYS A 47 6.06 -9.18 11.01
N VAL A 48 5.59 -9.86 9.97
CA VAL A 48 4.17 -9.95 9.63
C VAL A 48 3.65 -11.33 10.02
N THR A 49 2.64 -11.37 10.87
CA THR A 49 1.94 -12.60 11.26
C THR A 49 0.51 -12.55 10.73
N TYR A 50 0.01 -13.60 10.08
CA TYR A 50 -1.38 -13.63 9.60
C TYR A 50 -2.01 -15.01 9.70
N ASN A 51 -3.35 -15.09 9.77
CA ASN A 51 -4.08 -16.35 9.78
C ASN A 51 -3.96 -17.08 8.43
N LEU A 52 -3.59 -18.36 8.44
CA LEU A 52 -3.53 -19.23 7.28
C LEU A 52 -4.12 -20.60 7.64
N CYS A 53 -5.23 -20.94 6.99
CA CYS A 53 -6.08 -22.09 7.35
C CYS A 53 -6.39 -22.06 8.87
N PHE A 54 -6.09 -23.12 9.59
CA PHE A 54 -6.30 -23.24 11.04
C PHE A 54 -5.11 -22.78 11.89
N SER A 55 -4.17 -22.02 11.32
CA SER A 55 -2.90 -21.66 11.96
C SER A 55 -2.52 -20.19 11.72
N GLU A 56 -1.40 -19.76 12.31
CA GLU A 56 -0.78 -18.47 12.00
C GLU A 56 0.52 -18.70 11.23
N LYS A 57 0.73 -17.88 10.20
CA LYS A 57 1.97 -17.83 9.43
C LYS A 57 2.75 -16.57 9.78
N ILE A 58 4.05 -16.73 10.00
CA ILE A 58 4.98 -15.63 10.28
C ILE A 58 5.91 -15.47 9.08
N VAL A 59 6.04 -14.24 8.58
CA VAL A 59 6.95 -13.87 7.49
C VAL A 59 7.73 -12.63 7.90
N PHE A 60 9.04 -12.65 7.68
CA PHE A 60 9.89 -11.47 7.79
C PHE A 60 9.95 -10.78 6.44
N VAL A 61 9.38 -9.58 6.38
CA VAL A 61 9.14 -8.83 5.15
C VAL A 61 10.11 -7.65 5.12
N PRO A 62 10.95 -7.52 4.08
CA PRO A 62 11.77 -6.33 3.89
C PRO A 62 10.90 -5.07 3.85
N LYS A 63 11.41 -3.97 4.38
CA LYS A 63 10.73 -2.67 4.40
C LYS A 63 10.22 -2.24 3.03
N GLU A 64 11.01 -2.49 1.98
CA GLU A 64 10.70 -2.13 0.59
C GLU A 64 9.55 -2.95 0.01
N ALA A 65 9.34 -4.18 0.49
CA ALA A 65 8.29 -5.09 0.03
C ALA A 65 7.02 -5.03 0.89
N LEU A 66 7.03 -4.26 1.98
CA LEU A 66 5.94 -4.31 2.96
C LEU A 66 4.60 -3.87 2.39
N TYR A 67 4.55 -2.81 1.57
CA TYR A 67 3.29 -2.37 0.95
C TYR A 67 2.72 -3.43 0.01
N ASP A 68 3.53 -3.96 -0.90
CA ASP A 68 3.13 -4.98 -1.86
C ASP A 68 2.57 -6.23 -1.15
N PHE A 69 3.32 -6.72 -0.15
CA PHE A 69 2.90 -7.88 0.64
C PHE A 69 1.60 -7.63 1.42
N CYS A 70 1.44 -6.44 2.01
CA CYS A 70 0.22 -6.10 2.75
C CYS A 70 -0.99 -5.92 1.82
N PHE A 71 -0.80 -5.39 0.61
CA PHE A 71 -1.89 -5.29 -0.36
C PHE A 71 -2.38 -6.65 -0.83
N ASP A 72 -1.46 -7.58 -1.09
CA ASP A 72 -1.83 -8.96 -1.44
C ASP A 72 -2.56 -9.64 -0.28
N LEU A 73 -2.13 -9.42 0.97
CA LEU A 73 -2.85 -9.88 2.15
C LEU A 73 -4.24 -9.23 2.26
N PHE A 74 -4.36 -7.91 2.14
CA PHE A 74 -5.65 -7.21 2.25
C PHE A 74 -6.65 -7.62 1.18
N ARG A 75 -6.17 -8.02 -0.01
CA ARG A 75 -7.00 -8.48 -1.14
C ARG A 75 -7.24 -9.99 -1.15
N ARG A 76 -6.63 -10.73 -0.23
CA ARG A 76 -6.74 -12.18 -0.17
C ARG A 76 -8.21 -12.62 -0.14
N PRO A 77 -8.62 -13.59 -0.99
CA PRO A 77 -10.03 -13.98 -1.10
C PRO A 77 -10.55 -14.81 0.07
N ASN A 78 -9.68 -15.58 0.74
CA ASN A 78 -10.03 -16.44 1.87
C ASN A 78 -8.78 -16.75 2.73
N GLU A 79 -8.99 -17.27 3.94
CA GLU A 79 -7.89 -17.55 4.86
C GLU A 79 -7.01 -18.75 4.48
N ASP A 80 -7.39 -19.53 3.48
CA ASP A 80 -6.61 -20.67 2.99
C ASP A 80 -5.56 -20.26 1.94
N THR A 81 -5.69 -19.05 1.38
CA THR A 81 -4.77 -18.59 0.35
C THR A 81 -3.47 -18.11 1.01
N GLU A 82 -2.35 -18.74 0.65
CA GLU A 82 -1.04 -18.28 1.07
C GLU A 82 -0.59 -17.08 0.23
N VAL A 83 -0.05 -16.05 0.89
CA VAL A 83 0.61 -14.92 0.23
C VAL A 83 2.12 -15.10 0.35
N ILE A 84 2.82 -14.97 -0.77
CA ILE A 84 4.28 -15.10 -0.83
C ILE A 84 4.89 -13.70 -0.87
N CYS A 85 5.90 -13.46 -0.04
CA CYS A 85 6.64 -12.21 -0.08
C CYS A 85 7.52 -12.17 -1.33
N ASN A 86 7.20 -11.27 -2.26
CA ASN A 86 8.04 -11.00 -3.42
C ASN A 86 9.15 -10.03 -3.03
N VAL A 87 10.34 -10.26 -3.60
CA VAL A 87 11.46 -9.31 -3.52
C VAL A 87 11.68 -8.77 -4.92
N GLY A 88 11.75 -7.45 -5.04
CA GLY A 88 11.81 -6.78 -6.33
C GLY A 88 12.22 -5.33 -6.16
N LYS A 89 12.19 -4.61 -7.28
CA LYS A 89 12.55 -3.19 -7.30
C LYS A 89 11.33 -2.34 -6.95
N THR A 90 11.48 -1.40 -6.04
CA THR A 90 10.45 -0.38 -5.79
C THR A 90 10.50 0.69 -6.87
N ILE A 91 9.33 1.19 -7.29
CA ILE A 91 9.27 2.40 -8.10
C ILE A 91 9.43 3.62 -7.19
N GLU A 92 10.24 4.60 -7.61
CA GLU A 92 10.34 5.93 -7.00
C GLU A 92 9.50 6.92 -7.80
N ILE A 93 9.01 7.99 -7.16
CA ILE A 93 8.11 8.93 -7.82
C ILE A 93 8.82 9.66 -8.99
N GLU A 94 10.07 10.04 -8.81
CA GLU A 94 10.90 10.67 -9.85
C GLU A 94 11.08 9.71 -11.04
N LYS A 95 11.30 8.43 -10.74
CA LYS A 95 11.46 7.42 -11.78
C LYS A 95 10.18 7.22 -12.58
N TRP A 96 9.02 7.24 -11.93
CA TRP A 96 7.73 7.18 -12.61
C TRP A 96 7.50 8.41 -13.52
N LEU A 97 7.73 9.62 -13.00
CA LEU A 97 7.65 10.86 -13.77
C LEU A 97 8.54 10.82 -15.02
N GLU A 98 9.74 10.25 -14.92
CA GLU A 98 10.65 10.08 -16.05
C GLU A 98 10.15 9.06 -17.10
N ILE A 99 9.56 7.96 -16.65
CA ILE A 99 9.09 6.86 -17.52
C ILE A 99 7.87 7.31 -18.32
N GLU A 100 6.88 7.92 -17.66
CA GLU A 100 5.56 8.21 -18.27
C GLU A 100 5.36 9.67 -18.66
N LYS A 101 6.18 10.59 -18.16
CA LYS A 101 6.24 11.99 -18.57
C LYS A 101 4.87 12.67 -18.57
N ASN A 102 4.32 12.97 -19.74
CA ASN A 102 3.05 13.70 -19.87
C ASN A 102 1.88 12.97 -19.20
N GLU A 103 1.84 11.64 -19.29
CA GLU A 103 0.76 10.87 -18.65
C GLU A 103 0.79 11.00 -17.13
N SER A 104 1.99 10.97 -16.54
CA SER A 104 2.15 11.15 -15.10
C SER A 104 1.65 12.53 -14.65
N LEU A 105 1.95 13.58 -15.43
CA LEU A 105 1.46 14.93 -15.17
C LEU A 105 -0.07 15.03 -15.31
N ASP A 106 -0.65 14.37 -16.31
CA ASP A 106 -2.09 14.34 -16.50
C ASP A 106 -2.80 13.66 -15.33
N VAL A 107 -2.28 12.54 -14.82
CA VAL A 107 -2.79 11.87 -13.62
C VAL A 107 -2.77 12.82 -12.42
N LEU A 108 -1.63 13.47 -12.15
CA LEU A 108 -1.49 14.37 -11.00
C LEU A 108 -2.40 15.61 -11.14
N ASN A 109 -2.49 16.17 -12.34
CA ASN A 109 -3.40 17.29 -12.62
C ASN A 109 -4.87 16.91 -12.45
N ASN A 110 -5.26 15.69 -12.84
CA ASN A 110 -6.62 15.19 -12.66
C ASN A 110 -6.96 15.04 -11.17
N ILE A 111 -6.05 14.47 -10.36
CA ILE A 111 -6.24 14.41 -8.90
C ILE A 111 -6.42 15.81 -8.31
N GLN A 112 -5.57 16.77 -8.70
CA GLN A 112 -5.65 18.14 -8.19
C GLN A 112 -6.96 18.84 -8.60
N LYS A 113 -7.43 18.64 -9.83
CA LYS A 113 -8.73 19.17 -10.30
C LYS A 113 -9.88 18.60 -9.48
N GLU A 114 -9.90 17.29 -9.26
CA GLU A 114 -10.94 16.62 -8.46
C GLU A 114 -10.92 17.10 -7.00
N LEU A 115 -9.74 17.28 -6.41
CA LEU A 115 -9.61 17.85 -5.06
C LEU A 115 -10.07 19.30 -4.98
N ASN A 116 -9.81 20.11 -6.01
CA ASN A 116 -10.28 21.50 -6.06
C ASN A 116 -11.81 21.57 -6.18
N TYR A 117 -12.42 20.64 -6.92
CA TYR A 117 -13.86 20.54 -7.07
C TYR A 117 -14.53 19.98 -5.81
N ASN A 118 -13.96 18.92 -5.23
CA ASN A 118 -14.43 18.27 -4.03
C ASN A 118 -13.26 17.93 -3.09
N TYR A 119 -12.96 18.86 -2.18
CA TYR A 119 -11.88 18.71 -1.19
C TYR A 119 -12.07 17.53 -0.21
N ARG A 120 -13.25 16.89 -0.21
CA ARG A 120 -13.57 15.72 0.63
C ARG A 120 -13.46 14.40 -0.13
N ILE A 121 -12.99 14.40 -1.38
CA ILE A 121 -12.77 13.16 -2.11
C ILE A 121 -11.80 12.28 -1.33
N LYS A 122 -12.23 11.05 -1.04
CA LYS A 122 -11.44 10.08 -0.26
C LYS A 122 -10.74 9.07 -1.13
N HIS A 123 -11.29 8.77 -2.30
CA HIS A 123 -10.78 7.77 -3.21
C HIS A 123 -11.00 8.21 -4.66
N LEU A 124 -9.98 8.00 -5.49
CA LEU A 124 -10.06 8.16 -6.94
C LEU A 124 -9.22 7.07 -7.60
N ALA A 125 -9.87 6.22 -8.41
CA ALA A 125 -9.18 5.23 -9.23
C ALA A 125 -8.74 5.89 -10.54
N LEU A 126 -7.46 5.75 -10.85
CA LEU A 126 -6.82 6.30 -12.03
C LEU A 126 -5.98 5.20 -12.65
N GLU A 127 -5.49 5.47 -13.84
CA GLU A 127 -4.49 4.64 -14.45
C GLU A 127 -3.60 5.48 -15.35
N SER A 128 -2.45 4.89 -15.65
CA SER A 128 -1.49 5.35 -16.63
C SER A 128 -1.11 4.17 -17.52
N PHE A 129 -0.20 4.37 -18.47
CA PHE A 129 0.21 3.31 -19.37
C PHE A 129 0.72 2.06 -18.65
N GLN A 130 1.64 2.19 -17.70
CA GLN A 130 2.28 1.05 -17.02
C GLN A 130 1.78 0.81 -15.59
N PHE A 131 1.10 1.78 -14.98
CA PHE A 131 0.67 1.68 -13.58
C PHE A 131 -0.84 1.82 -13.41
N ASN A 132 -1.41 0.99 -12.54
CA ASN A 132 -2.66 1.29 -11.88
C ASN A 132 -2.35 2.26 -10.73
N ILE A 133 -3.09 3.36 -10.65
CA ILE A 133 -2.82 4.43 -9.70
C ILE A 133 -4.09 4.72 -8.91
N PHE A 134 -3.98 4.77 -7.58
CA PHE A 134 -5.12 5.09 -6.73
C PHE A 134 -4.76 6.23 -5.80
N TYR A 135 -5.59 7.26 -5.79
CA TYR A 135 -5.57 8.25 -4.72
C TYR A 135 -6.46 7.74 -3.58
N PHE A 136 -5.96 7.73 -2.35
CA PHE A 136 -6.75 7.39 -1.17
C PHE A 136 -6.34 8.25 0.04
N ASN A 137 -7.23 9.10 0.53
CA ASN A 137 -7.04 9.97 1.71
C ASN A 137 -5.67 10.68 1.75
N GLY A 138 -5.23 11.25 0.62
CA GLY A 138 -3.94 11.95 0.52
C GLY A 138 -2.75 11.08 0.14
N LEU A 139 -2.92 9.77 0.04
CA LEU A 139 -1.89 8.85 -0.43
C LEU A 139 -2.09 8.52 -1.90
N LEU A 140 -0.99 8.38 -2.63
CA LEU A 140 -0.95 7.90 -4.00
C LEU A 140 -0.33 6.50 -4.01
N VAL A 141 -1.14 5.51 -4.39
CA VAL A 141 -0.76 4.09 -4.47
C VAL A 141 -0.42 3.75 -5.91
N PHE A 142 0.73 3.12 -6.11
CA PHE A 142 1.22 2.68 -7.41
C PHE A 142 1.31 1.17 -7.46
N GLU A 143 0.73 0.60 -8.52
CA GLU A 143 0.83 -0.83 -8.80
C GLU A 143 1.20 -1.03 -10.26
N HIS A 144 2.38 -1.59 -10.51
CA HIS A 144 2.82 -1.85 -11.86
C HIS A 144 1.99 -2.96 -12.51
N LYS A 145 1.39 -2.68 -13.67
CA LYS A 145 0.47 -3.61 -14.35
C LYS A 145 1.14 -4.96 -14.69
N ASN A 146 2.44 -4.93 -15.00
CA ASN A 146 3.22 -6.15 -15.31
C ASN A 146 4.06 -6.68 -14.13
N LYS A 147 3.90 -6.14 -12.91
CA LYS A 147 4.64 -6.57 -11.70
C LYS A 147 6.18 -6.52 -11.78
N GLU A 148 6.74 -5.70 -12.68
CA GLU A 148 8.19 -5.44 -12.73
C GLU A 148 8.67 -4.65 -11.51
N TYR A 149 7.82 -3.74 -11.01
CA TYR A 149 8.05 -2.99 -9.79
C TYR A 149 7.09 -3.44 -8.69
N LEU A 150 7.59 -3.48 -7.46
CA LEU A 150 6.77 -3.65 -6.26
C LEU A 150 5.82 -2.46 -6.08
N SER A 151 4.65 -2.74 -5.52
CA SER A 151 3.69 -1.69 -5.18
C SER A 151 4.28 -0.72 -4.16
N ASN A 152 4.03 0.57 -4.34
CA ASN A 152 4.57 1.61 -3.45
C ASN A 152 3.54 2.72 -3.18
N VAL A 153 3.76 3.48 -2.12
CA VAL A 153 2.83 4.50 -1.63
C VAL A 153 3.58 5.79 -1.34
N PHE A 154 3.03 6.90 -1.82
CA PHE A 154 3.60 8.23 -1.65
C PHE A 154 2.57 9.17 -1.02
N ASP A 155 3.02 10.12 -0.20
CA ASP A 155 2.17 11.24 0.22
C ASP A 155 2.00 12.19 -0.97
N PHE A 156 0.77 12.33 -1.45
CA PHE A 156 0.45 13.16 -2.61
C PHE A 156 0.89 14.61 -2.43
N LYS A 157 0.80 15.17 -1.21
CA LYS A 157 1.20 16.56 -0.93
C LYS A 157 2.71 16.77 -0.98
N SER A 158 3.49 15.70 -0.86
CA SER A 158 4.94 15.75 -0.91
C SER A 158 5.51 15.67 -2.33
N ILE A 159 4.68 15.27 -3.31
CA ILE A 159 5.09 15.11 -4.71
C ILE A 159 5.26 16.49 -5.33
N LYS A 160 6.47 16.76 -5.84
CA LYS A 160 6.78 17.97 -6.61
C LYS A 160 6.79 17.61 -8.08
N TYR A 161 5.96 18.27 -8.88
CA TYR A 161 5.78 18.03 -10.30
C TYR A 161 5.41 19.32 -11.03
#